data_AF-A0A420M4Y0-F1
#
_entry.id   AF-A0A420M4Y0-F1
#
_cell.length_a   1.000
_cell.length_b   1.000
_cell.length_c   1.000
_cell.angle_alpha   90.00
_cell.angle_beta   90.00
_cell.angle_gamma   90.00
#
_symmetry.space_group_name_H-M   'P 1'
#
loop_
_entity.id
_entity.type
_entity.pdbx_description
1 polymer ?
#
loop_
_entity_poly.entity_id
_entity_poly.type
_entity_poly.pdbx_seq_one_letter_code
_entity_poly.pdbx_strand_id
1 'polypeptide(L)'
;MTSNSVCAFIDIVYVTDDFENDACFEVGQTYRLEYRLPSSPGQEEGISLTKEGSYYGWVRIRSRKVIDDVLQQGNRCFCKPEHKGKRWNKYDPLTGLYREWQEGEAFFWVDNQFEQL
;
A
#
# COMPACT_ATOMS: atom_id res chain seq x y z
N MET A 1 14.17 10.16 25.98
CA MET A 1 14.23 10.11 24.51
C MET A 1 12.79 10.15 24.01
N THR A 2 12.37 11.23 23.37
CA THR A 2 11.03 11.33 22.77
C THR A 2 11.08 10.58 21.44
N SER A 3 10.50 9.39 21.38
CA SER A 3 10.25 8.74 20.09
C SER A 3 9.26 9.62 19.33
N ASN A 4 9.73 10.29 18.28
CA ASN A 4 8.83 10.94 17.34
C ASN A 4 8.16 9.82 16.55
N SER A 5 6.98 9.39 16.99
CA SER A 5 6.14 8.48 16.22
C SER A 5 5.77 9.18 14.91
N VAL A 6 6.35 8.74 13.79
CA VAL A 6 5.95 9.24 12.47
C VAL A 6 4.61 8.61 12.14
N CYS A 7 3.59 9.45 12.02
CA CYS A 7 2.25 9.06 11.57
C CYS A 7 1.69 10.08 10.58
N ALA A 8 0.90 9.61 9.62
CA ALA A 8 0.32 10.44 8.58
C ALA A 8 -0.87 9.73 7.94
N PHE A 9 -1.69 10.45 7.17
CA PHE A 9 -2.58 9.83 6.19
C PHE A 9 -1.85 9.62 4.87
N ILE A 10 -2.05 8.45 4.27
CA ILE A 10 -1.47 8.05 2.98
C ILE A 10 -2.56 7.62 2.01
N ASP A 11 -2.26 7.77 0.72
CA ASP A 11 -3.14 7.34 -0.35
C ASP A 11 -2.75 5.96 -0.85
N ILE A 12 -3.75 5.10 -0.95
CA ILE A 12 -3.60 3.73 -1.40
C ILE A 12 -4.47 3.47 -2.63
N VAL A 13 -4.09 2.47 -3.41
CA VAL A 13 -4.83 2.04 -4.60
C VAL A 13 -4.72 0.54 -4.77
N TYR A 14 -5.81 -0.08 -5.16
CA TYR A 14 -5.82 -1.47 -5.59
C TYR A 14 -6.20 -1.54 -7.06
N VAL A 15 -5.59 -2.47 -7.77
CA VAL A 15 -5.82 -2.76 -9.18
C VAL A 15 -5.98 -4.26 -9.35
N THR A 16 -7.02 -4.65 -10.08
CA THR A 16 -7.33 -6.04 -10.41
C THR A 16 -7.91 -6.14 -11.81
N ASP A 17 -7.96 -7.35 -12.36
CA ASP A 17 -8.77 -7.68 -13.53
C ASP A 17 -10.24 -7.90 -13.15
N ASP A 18 -10.53 -8.22 -11.88
CA ASP A 18 -11.86 -8.62 -11.41
C ASP A 18 -12.03 -8.42 -9.89
N PHE A 19 -12.83 -7.43 -9.46
CA PHE A 19 -13.11 -7.23 -8.04
C PHE A 19 -13.94 -8.35 -7.38
N GLU A 20 -14.64 -9.20 -8.12
CA GLU A 20 -15.48 -10.26 -7.53
C GLU A 20 -14.64 -11.39 -6.94
N ASN A 21 -13.46 -11.64 -7.51
CA ASN A 21 -12.61 -12.78 -7.17
C ASN A 21 -11.30 -12.38 -6.47
N ASP A 22 -11.04 -11.08 -6.29
CA ASP A 22 -9.71 -10.60 -5.94
C ASP A 22 -9.66 -9.78 -4.63
N ALA A 23 -8.51 -9.88 -3.95
CA ALA A 23 -8.35 -9.39 -2.59
C ALA A 23 -8.01 -7.88 -2.55
N CYS A 24 -9.03 -7.02 -2.48
CA CYS A 24 -8.86 -5.58 -2.24
C CYS A 24 -8.65 -5.28 -0.74
N PHE A 25 -7.92 -4.21 -0.41
CA PHE A 25 -7.83 -3.71 0.96
C PHE A 25 -9.21 -3.43 1.59
N GLU A 26 -9.30 -3.65 2.91
CA GLU A 26 -10.50 -3.50 3.71
C GLU A 26 -10.33 -2.42 4.78
N VAL A 27 -11.41 -1.68 5.03
CA VAL A 27 -11.43 -0.62 6.05
C VAL A 27 -11.30 -1.25 7.44
N GLY A 28 -10.45 -0.66 8.28
CA GLY A 28 -10.20 -1.11 9.65
C GLY A 28 -9.21 -2.27 9.78
N GLN A 29 -8.82 -2.92 8.68
CA GLN A 29 -7.79 -3.97 8.69
C GLN A 29 -6.39 -3.37 8.72
N THR A 30 -5.46 -4.02 9.42
CA THR A 30 -4.06 -3.59 9.47
C THR A 30 -3.24 -4.35 8.43
N TYR A 31 -2.42 -3.61 7.68
CA TYR A 31 -1.50 -4.14 6.67
C TYR A 31 -0.08 -3.70 6.98
N ARG A 32 0.89 -4.57 6.70
CA ARG A 32 2.31 -4.21 6.67
C ARG A 32 2.62 -3.53 5.34
N LEU A 33 3.46 -2.50 5.38
CA LEU A 33 4.00 -1.88 4.18
C LEU A 33 5.39 -2.45 3.89
N GLU A 34 5.62 -2.85 2.64
CA GLU A 34 6.87 -3.45 2.20
C GLU A 34 7.12 -3.20 0.72
N TYR A 35 8.39 -3.25 0.32
CA TYR A 35 8.76 -3.19 -1.09
C TYR A 35 8.30 -4.44 -1.83
N ARG A 36 7.74 -4.24 -3.03
CA ARG A 36 7.31 -5.32 -3.91
C ARG A 36 7.39 -4.90 -5.36
N LEU A 37 7.90 -5.80 -6.21
CA LEU A 37 7.86 -5.62 -7.65
C LEU A 37 6.44 -5.94 -8.17
N PRO A 38 5.78 -5.04 -8.91
CA PRO A 38 4.50 -5.32 -9.53
C PRO A 38 4.60 -6.47 -10.54
N SER A 39 3.53 -7.24 -10.70
CA SER A 39 3.48 -8.32 -11.70
C SER A 39 3.35 -7.80 -13.14
N SER A 40 2.83 -6.59 -13.32
CA SER A 40 2.78 -5.94 -14.65
C SER A 40 4.20 -5.68 -15.17
N PRO A 41 4.54 -6.12 -16.39
CA PRO A 41 5.86 -5.92 -16.97
C PRO A 41 6.28 -4.43 -17.04
N GLY A 42 7.56 -4.16 -16.81
CA GLY A 42 8.16 -2.83 -16.97
C GLY A 42 7.80 -1.82 -15.88
N GLN A 43 7.14 -2.24 -14.81
CA GLN A 43 6.87 -1.40 -13.65
C GLN A 43 8.07 -1.35 -12.70
N GLU A 44 8.31 -0.17 -12.14
CA GLU A 44 9.26 0.01 -11.04
C GLU A 44 8.73 -0.61 -9.74
N GLU A 45 9.64 -0.88 -8.81
CA GLU A 45 9.29 -1.33 -7.48
C GLU A 45 8.29 -0.36 -6.81
N GLY A 46 7.31 -0.93 -6.12
CA GLY A 46 6.32 -0.19 -5.37
C GLY A 46 6.35 -0.57 -3.89
N ILE A 47 5.54 0.14 -3.11
CA ILE A 47 5.28 -0.21 -1.71
C ILE A 47 3.89 -0.84 -1.66
N SER A 48 3.81 -2.12 -1.30
CA SER A 48 2.57 -2.86 -1.21
C SER A 48 2.00 -2.89 0.20
N LEU A 49 0.67 -2.99 0.28
CA LEU A 49 -0.06 -3.40 1.45
C LEU A 49 -0.10 -4.93 1.48
N THR A 50 0.59 -5.53 2.45
CA THR A 50 0.67 -6.98 2.62
C THR A 50 0.06 -7.41 3.95
N LYS A 51 -0.68 -8.52 3.94
CA LYS A 51 -1.14 -9.22 5.15
C LYS A 51 -1.01 -10.73 4.91
N GLU A 52 -0.35 -11.44 5.82
CA GLU A 52 -0.17 -12.90 5.76
C GLU A 52 0.44 -13.39 4.43
N GLY A 53 1.35 -12.59 3.83
CA GLY A 53 1.98 -12.88 2.54
C GLY A 53 1.14 -12.52 1.31
N SER A 54 -0.14 -12.19 1.50
CA SER A 54 -1.06 -11.77 0.44
C SER A 54 -1.01 -10.27 0.21
N TYR A 55 -1.14 -9.86 -1.06
CA TYR A 55 -1.14 -8.49 -1.51
C TYR A 55 -2.57 -7.93 -1.57
N TYR A 56 -2.74 -6.68 -1.11
CA TYR A 56 -4.05 -6.02 -1.02
C TYR A 56 -4.09 -4.62 -1.63
N GLY A 57 -2.98 -4.12 -2.17
CA GLY A 57 -2.91 -2.79 -2.76
C GLY A 57 -1.51 -2.20 -2.75
N TRP A 58 -1.40 -1.01 -3.33
CA TRP A 58 -0.19 -0.22 -3.44
C TRP A 58 -0.37 1.13 -2.77
N VAL A 59 0.72 1.66 -2.22
CA VAL A 59 0.82 3.06 -1.86
C VAL A 59 1.01 3.88 -3.13
N ARG A 60 0.21 4.94 -3.29
CA ARG A 60 0.32 5.87 -4.41
C ARG A 60 1.59 6.70 -4.32
N ILE A 61 2.15 7.04 -5.48
CA ILE A 61 3.41 7.79 -5.62
C ILE A 61 3.49 9.03 -4.71
N ARG A 62 2.40 9.81 -4.61
CA ARG A 62 2.37 11.04 -3.79
C ARG A 62 2.60 10.80 -2.28
N SER A 63 2.34 9.59 -1.79
CA SER A 63 2.52 9.21 -0.39
C SER A 63 3.73 8.31 -0.17
N ARG A 64 4.44 7.88 -1.23
CA ARG A 64 5.56 6.93 -1.12
C ARG A 64 6.72 7.48 -0.31
N LYS A 65 7.08 8.75 -0.50
CA LYS A 65 8.30 9.34 0.10
C LYS A 65 8.41 9.12 1.61
N VAL A 66 7.35 9.39 2.37
CA VAL A 66 7.40 9.25 3.84
C VAL A 66 7.58 7.79 4.28
N ILE A 67 7.11 6.84 3.48
CA ILE A 67 7.22 5.42 3.76
C ILE A 67 8.58 4.89 3.29
N ASP A 68 9.07 5.36 2.14
CA ASP A 68 10.42 5.06 1.65
C ASP A 68 11.48 5.46 2.68
N ASP A 69 11.40 6.69 3.20
CA ASP A 69 12.33 7.19 4.20
C ASP A 69 12.37 6.27 5.45
N VAL A 70 11.23 5.65 5.82
CA VAL A 70 11.13 4.70 6.94
C VAL A 70 11.68 3.33 6.58
N LEU A 71 11.29 2.78 5.42
CA LEU A 71 11.73 1.45 4.98
C LEU A 71 13.25 1.40 4.72
N GLN A 72 13.83 2.46 4.16
CA GLN A 72 15.27 2.59 3.92
C GLN A 72 16.09 2.63 5.22
N GLN A 73 15.49 3.05 6.32
CA GLN A 73 16.11 3.00 7.65
C GLN A 73 16.01 1.60 8.30
N GLY A 74 15.40 0.63 7.62
CA GLY A 74 15.19 -0.72 8.14
C GLY A 74 14.01 -0.82 9.12
N ASN A 75 13.22 0.24 9.27
CA ASN A 75 12.09 0.27 10.19
C ASN A 75 10.87 -0.47 9.63
N ARG A 76 10.08 -1.04 10.54
CA ARG A 76 8.79 -1.65 10.18
C ARG A 76 7.70 -0.59 10.23
N CYS A 77 6.82 -0.61 9.24
CA CYS A 77 5.68 0.29 9.21
C CYS A 77 4.43 -0.38 8.67
N PHE A 78 3.31 0.23 9.03
CA PHE A 78 1.99 -0.33 8.86
C PHE A 78 1.02 0.75 8.41
N CYS A 79 -0.11 0.31 7.86
CA CYS A 79 -1.24 1.17 7.65
C CYS A 79 -2.56 0.47 7.95
N LYS A 80 -3.59 1.28 8.19
CA LYS A 80 -4.96 0.86 8.37
C LYS A 80 -5.86 1.71 7.47
N PRO A 81 -6.45 1.15 6.40
CA PRO A 81 -7.39 1.89 5.57
C PRO A 81 -8.56 2.40 6.41
N GLU A 82 -8.84 3.70 6.30
CA GLU A 82 -9.96 4.36 7.00
C GLU A 82 -11.10 4.65 6.02
N HIS A 83 -10.80 4.90 4.75
CA HIS A 83 -11.79 5.24 3.72
C HIS A 83 -11.54 4.51 2.40
N LYS A 84 -12.63 4.03 1.76
CA LYS A 84 -12.62 3.64 0.35
C LYS A 84 -13.03 4.85 -0.50
N GLY A 85 -12.23 5.16 -1.51
CA GLY A 85 -12.44 6.25 -2.44
C GLY A 85 -13.16 5.81 -3.72
N LYS A 86 -12.83 6.49 -4.81
CA LYS A 86 -13.43 6.25 -6.13
C LYS A 86 -13.09 4.86 -6.67
N ARG A 87 -14.07 4.22 -7.34
CA ARG A 87 -13.85 3.09 -8.26
C ARG A 87 -13.90 3.55 -9.71
N TRP A 88 -13.06 2.97 -10.56
CA TRP A 88 -13.13 3.21 -12.00
C TRP A 88 -12.47 2.09 -12.80
N ASN A 89 -12.87 1.96 -14.05
CA ASN A 89 -12.28 1.02 -15.01
C ASN A 89 -11.43 1.81 -16.01
N LYS A 90 -10.22 1.32 -16.29
CA LYS A 90 -9.28 1.98 -17.21
C LYS A 90 -8.50 0.95 -18.00
N TYR A 91 -8.31 1.21 -19.30
CA TYR A 91 -7.42 0.43 -20.14
C TYR A 91 -5.97 0.57 -19.68
N ASP A 92 -5.31 -0.55 -19.40
CA ASP A 92 -3.90 -0.66 -19.05
C ASP A 92 -3.10 -1.08 -20.30
N PRO A 93 -2.34 -0.16 -20.92
CA PRO A 93 -1.60 -0.47 -22.14
C PRO A 93 -0.44 -1.45 -21.92
N LEU A 94 0.02 -1.64 -20.68
CA LEU A 94 1.12 -2.55 -20.38
C LEU A 94 0.69 -4.01 -20.35
N THR A 95 -0.58 -4.26 -20.00
CA THR A 95 -1.17 -5.59 -20.01
C THR A 95 -2.10 -5.82 -21.20
N GLY A 96 -2.51 -4.75 -21.89
CA GLY A 96 -3.44 -4.80 -23.01
C GLY A 96 -4.90 -5.04 -22.60
N LEU A 97 -5.23 -4.89 -21.31
CA LEU A 97 -6.54 -5.22 -20.73
C LEU A 97 -7.18 -4.02 -20.03
N TYR A 98 -8.52 -4.03 -19.90
CA TYR A 98 -9.20 -3.13 -18.97
C TYR A 98 -9.03 -3.65 -17.55
N ARG A 99 -8.59 -2.76 -16.64
CA ARG A 99 -8.40 -3.06 -15.22
C ARG A 99 -9.39 -2.27 -14.38
N GLU A 100 -9.79 -2.85 -13.27
CA GLU A 100 -10.62 -2.20 -12.26
C GLU A 100 -9.74 -1.64 -11.15
N TRP A 101 -10.02 -0.40 -10.74
CA TRP A 101 -9.22 0.33 -9.78
C TRP A 101 -10.09 0.83 -8.62
N GLN A 102 -9.53 0.80 -7.41
CA GLN A 102 -10.15 1.33 -6.19
C GLN A 102 -9.14 2.19 -5.44
N GLU A 103 -9.46 3.47 -5.24
CA GLU A 103 -8.72 4.37 -4.36
C GLU A 103 -9.06 4.13 -2.89
N GLY A 104 -8.16 4.52 -1.98
CA GLY A 104 -8.43 4.57 -0.56
C GLY A 104 -7.49 5.53 0.16
N GLU A 105 -7.83 5.82 1.39
CA GLU A 105 -7.01 6.58 2.32
C GLU A 105 -6.75 5.71 3.55
N ALA A 106 -5.51 5.69 4.04
CA ALA A 106 -5.11 4.89 5.18
C ALA A 106 -4.33 5.72 6.19
N PHE A 107 -4.53 5.42 7.47
CA PHE A 107 -3.68 5.93 8.53
C PHE A 107 -2.40 5.10 8.60
N PHE A 108 -1.25 5.75 8.51
CA PHE A 108 0.09 5.17 8.53
C PHE A 108 0.78 5.40 9.87
N TRP A 109 1.55 4.41 10.32
CA TRP A 109 2.43 4.54 11.48
C TRP A 109 3.67 3.65 11.37
N VAL A 110 4.72 4.05 12.08
CA VAL A 110 5.95 3.27 12.26
C VAL A 110 5.85 2.47 13.54
N ASP A 111 6.24 1.20 13.50
CA ASP A 111 6.40 0.37 14.69
C ASP A 111 7.82 0.52 15.24
N ASN A 112 7.97 1.44 16.18
CA ASN A 112 9.24 1.72 16.85
C ASN A 112 9.59 0.67 17.93
N GLN A 113 8.83 -0.42 18.08
CA GLN A 113 9.03 -1.39 19.17
C GLN A 113 10.12 -2.45 18.90
N PHE A 114 10.78 -2.43 17.75
CA PHE A 114 11.79 -3.42 17.36
C PHE A 114 13.27 -3.00 17.55
N GLU A 115 13.55 -1.94 18.32
CA GLU A 115 14.94 -1.58 18.69
C GLU A 115 15.49 -2.31 19.93
N GLN A 116 14.80 -3.33 20.46
CA GLN A 116 15.28 -4.11 21.62
C GLN A 116 15.08 -5.61 21.46
N LEU A 117 15.90 -6.27 20.63
CA LEU A 117 16.29 -7.67 20.81
C LEU A 117 17.78 -7.84 20.50
#